data_AF-A0A835SJB7-F1
#
_entry.id   AF-A0A835SJB7-F1
#
_cell.length_a   1.000
_cell.length_b   1.000
_cell.length_c   1.000
_cell.angle_alpha   90.00
_cell.angle_beta   90.00
_cell.angle_gamma   90.00
#
_symmetry.space_group_name_H-M   'P 1'
#
loop_
_entity.id
_entity.type
_entity.pdbx_description
1 polymer ?
#
loop_
_entity_poly.entity_id
_entity_poly.type
_entity_poly.pdbx_seq_one_letter_code
_entity_poly.pdbx_strand_id
1 'polypeptide(L)' 'MECGCHCIRCKSTELESVKTSQVEEDGYYDMHHTCRKCNTHFDHLEGIVFDFCETCNYQSK' A
#
# COMPACT_ATOMS: atom_id res chain seq x y z
N MET A 1 10.47 11.55 -2.53
CA MET A 1 9.32 11.91 -1.69
C MET A 1 9.11 10.71 -0.77
N GLU A 2 9.42 10.83 0.51
CA GLU A 2 9.18 9.73 1.47
C GLU A 2 7.72 9.83 1.90
N CYS A 3 6.93 8.80 1.59
CA CYS A 3 5.57 8.67 2.13
C CYS A 3 5.72 8.53 3.65
N GLY A 4 5.34 9.54 4.43
CA GLY A 4 5.32 9.51 5.91
C GLY A 4 4.22 8.58 6.47
N CYS A 5 4.01 7.46 5.80
CA CYS A 5 2.86 6.60 5.90
C CYS A 5 3.12 5.57 7.00
N HIS A 6 2.08 5.28 7.78
CA HIS A 6 2.14 4.35 8.89
C HIS A 6 1.13 3.24 8.64
N CYS A 7 1.47 2.02 9.04
CA CYS A 7 0.54 0.90 8.92
C CYS A 7 -0.76 1.21 9.66
N ILE A 8 -1.90 1.10 8.96
CA ILE A 8 -3.21 1.35 9.56
C ILE A 8 -3.47 0.47 10.79
N ARG A 9 -2.94 -0.75 10.79
CA ARG A 9 -3.12 -1.78 11.84
C ARG A 9 -2.13 -1.65 13.00
N CYS A 10 -0.82 -1.68 12.74
CA CYS A 10 0.21 -1.72 13.81
C CYS A 10 0.98 -0.41 14.00
N LYS A 11 0.68 0.63 13.21
CA LYS A 11 1.36 1.94 13.20
C LYS A 11 2.86 1.91 12.87
N SER A 12 3.40 0.76 12.45
CA SER A 12 4.79 0.67 11.97
C SER A 12 5.01 1.51 10.72
N THR A 13 6.18 2.11 10.60
CA THR A 13 6.68 2.81 9.39
C THR A 13 7.38 1.86 8.42
N GLU A 14 7.59 0.60 8.80
CA GLU A 14 8.15 -0.43 7.92
C GLU A 14 7.10 -0.89 6.90
N LEU A 15 6.92 -0.06 5.87
CA LEU A 15 6.01 -0.28 4.75
C LEU A 15 6.79 -0.50 3.47
N GLU A 16 6.32 -1.44 2.67
CA GLU A 16 6.75 -1.65 1.29
C GLU A 16 5.72 -1.04 0.35
N SER A 17 6.13 -0.06 -0.44
CA SER A 17 5.26 0.67 -1.36
C SER A 17 5.37 0.08 -2.75
N VAL A 18 4.24 -0.38 -3.29
CA VAL A 18 4.16 -0.91 -4.66
C VAL A 18 3.26 0.00 -5.46
N LYS A 19 3.80 0.54 -6.55
CA LYS A 19 3.02 1.32 -7.51
C LYS A 19 2.13 0.37 -8.31
N THR A 20 0.83 0.61 -8.31
CA THR A 20 -0.18 -0.28 -8.88
C THR A 20 -0.75 0.21 -10.21
N SER A 21 -0.71 1.52 -10.47
CA SER A 21 -1.14 2.09 -11.75
C SER A 21 -0.04 2.91 -12.42
N GLN A 22 -0.25 3.32 -13.68
CA GLN A 22 0.66 4.26 -14.35
C GLN A 22 0.51 5.66 -13.73
N VAL A 23 1.43 6.58 -14.04
CA VAL A 23 1.18 7.99 -13.68
C VAL A 23 0.11 8.48 -14.64
N GLU A 24 -1.03 8.87 -14.11
CA GLU A 24 -2.11 9.50 -14.87
C GLU A 24 -1.68 10.91 -15.32
N GLU A 25 -2.41 11.51 -16.26
CA GLU A 25 -2.07 12.83 -16.83
C GLU A 25 -2.07 13.97 -15.78
N ASP A 26 -2.76 13.77 -14.66
CA ASP A 26 -2.80 14.69 -13.52
C ASP A 26 -1.61 14.54 -12.55
N GLY A 27 -0.71 13.59 -12.83
CA GLY A 27 0.45 13.28 -12.01
C GLY A 27 0.18 12.35 -10.82
N TYR A 28 -1.07 11.92 -10.64
CA TYR A 28 -1.44 10.96 -9.61
C TYR A 28 -1.17 9.52 -10.09
N TYR A 29 -0.89 8.66 -9.13
CA TYR A 29 -0.75 7.23 -9.35
C TYR A 29 -1.19 6.51 -8.09
N ASP A 30 -1.77 5.34 -8.30
CA ASP A 30 -2.14 4.46 -7.21
C ASP A 30 -0.91 3.75 -6.70
N MET A 31 -0.85 3.63 -5.37
CA MET A 31 0.17 2.86 -4.70
C MET A 31 -0.48 2.12 -3.54
N HIS A 32 -0.09 0.87 -3.37
CA HIS A 32 -0.46 0.12 -2.19
C HIS A 32 0.74 -0.01 -1.26
N HIS A 33 0.48 -0.05 0.04
CA HIS A 33 1.49 -0.29 1.07
C HIS A 33 1.28 -1.65 1.71
N THR A 34 2.35 -2.43 1.80
CA THR A 34 2.40 -3.68 2.55
C THR A 34 3.23 -3.48 3.80
N CYS A 35 2.65 -3.62 4.99
CA CYS A 35 3.41 -3.56 6.23
C CYS A 35 4.24 -4.82 6.45
N ARG A 36 5.56 -4.68 6.56
CA ARG A 36 6.47 -5.81 6.79
C ARG A 36 6.39 -6.41 8.19
N LYS A 37 5.78 -5.72 9.16
CA LYS A 37 5.60 -6.23 10.53
C LYS A 37 4.38 -7.12 10.70
N CYS A 38 3.24 -6.68 10.17
CA CYS A 38 1.96 -7.39 10.38
C CYS A 38 1.35 -7.91 9.09
N ASN A 39 2.06 -7.84 7.96
CA ASN A 39 1.58 -8.23 6.63
C ASN A 39 0.18 -7.68 6.36
N THR A 40 -0.02 -6.39 6.62
CA THR A 40 -1.26 -5.71 6.26
C THR A 40 -1.01 -4.96 4.97
N HIS A 41 -1.75 -5.31 3.94
CA HIS A 41 -1.73 -4.64 2.65
C HIS A 41 -2.89 -3.64 2.57
N PHE A 42 -2.61 -2.40 2.22
CA PHE A 42 -3.61 -1.34 2.20
C PHE A 42 -3.36 -0.28 1.14
N ASP A 43 -4.44 0.33 0.66
CA ASP A 43 -4.38 1.43 -0.30
C ASP A 43 -3.81 2.70 0.36
N HIS A 44 -2.96 3.42 -0.35
CA HIS A 44 -2.36 4.66 0.15
C HIS A 44 -3.36 5.82 0.26
N LEU A 45 -4.30 5.94 -0.68
CA LEU A 45 -5.24 7.04 -0.80
C LEU A 45 -6.49 6.79 0.05
N GLU A 46 -7.06 5.59 -0.05
CA GLU A 46 -8.30 5.24 0.61
C GLU A 46 -8.09 4.58 1.98
N GLY A 47 -6.89 4.06 2.26
CA GLY A 47 -6.61 3.33 3.50
C GLY A 47 -7.35 2.00 3.62
N ILE A 48 -7.92 1.50 2.52
CA ILE A 48 -8.64 0.23 2.47
C ILE A 48 -7.65 -0.91 2.63
N VAL A 49 -7.92 -1.83 3.55
CA VAL A 49 -7.11 -3.04 3.75
C VAL A 49 -7.62 -4.14 2.82
N PHE A 50 -6.71 -4.80 2.13
CA PHE A 50 -7.04 -5.92 1.25
C PHE A 50 -6.36 -7.20 1.73
N ASP A 51 -7.15 -8.27 1.82
CA ASP A 51 -6.63 -9.62 2.08
C ASP A 51 -6.05 -10.25 0.81
N PHE A 52 -6.50 -9.79 -0.36
CA PHE A 52 -6.00 -10.19 -1.67
C PHE A 52 -5.95 -8.98 -2.61
N CYS A 53 -4.84 -8.81 -3.32
CA CYS A 53 -4.69 -7.77 -4.34
C CYS A 53 -4.07 -8.40 -5.58
N GLU A 54 -4.85 -8.47 -6.66
CA GLU A 54 -4.39 -8.99 -7.96
C GLU A 54 -3.25 -8.13 -8.53
N THR A 55 -3.35 -6.80 -8.40
CA THR A 55 -2.39 -5.86 -8.96
C THR A 55 -1.00 -5.98 -8.33
N CYS A 56 -0.93 -6.19 -7.01
CA CYS A 56 0.32 -6.42 -6.29
C CYS A 56 0.70 -7.90 -6.20
N ASN A 57 -0.15 -8.80 -6.71
CA ASN A 57 -0.11 -10.24 -6.44
C ASN A 57 0.07 -10.56 -4.94
N TYR A 58 -0.60 -9.77 -4.09
CA TYR A 58 -0.54 -9.89 -2.65
C TYR A 58 -1.66 -10.82 -2.15
N GLN A 59 -1.31 -11.73 -1.24
CA GLN A 59 -2.27 -12.57 -0.54
C GLN A 59 -1.89 -12.63 0.93
N SER A 60 -2.81 -12.24 1.81
CA SER A 60 -2.65 -12.41 3.24
C SER A 60 -2.69 -13.91 3.57
N LYS A 61 -1.73 -14.37 4.38
CA LYS A 61 -1.61 -15.76 4.82
C LYS A 61 -2.53 -16.10 5.98
#